data_AF-A0A8J4WKK9-F1
#
_entry.id   AF-A0A8J4WKK9-F1
#
_cell.length_a   1.000
_cell.length_b   1.000
_cell.length_c   1.000
_cell.angle_alpha   90.00
_cell.angle_beta   90.00
_cell.angle_gamma   90.00
#
_symmetry.space_group_name_H-M   'P 1'
#
loop_
_entity.id
_entity.type
_entity.pdbx_description
1 polymer ?
#
loop_
_entity_poly.entity_id
_entity_poly.type
_entity_poly.pdbx_seq_one_letter_code
_entity_poly.pdbx_strand_id
1 'polypeptide(L)'
;MAHRHTKRLDTETTTQSPGIDEPLHMLNDELLFKIASEVKQKWEELLRNGLIQSGSNVTSVRGPACLPSDEIRYCRELAPRDPVLQAYHALARWRWFCRHTGCSDKQAFEALLNAARSCQVHIDGNIEHTVRISTSLEFV
;
A
#
# COMPACT_ATOMS: atom_id res chain seq x y z
N MET A 1 -38.00 -45.47 -34.91
CA MET A 1 -38.54 -44.91 -33.65
C MET A 1 -37.37 -44.92 -32.66
N ALA A 2 -36.64 -43.81 -32.51
CA ALA A 2 -36.89 -42.72 -31.55
C ALA A 2 -36.83 -43.27 -30.10
N HIS A 3 -35.94 -42.89 -29.18
CA HIS A 3 -35.33 -41.59 -28.91
C HIS A 3 -33.95 -41.71 -28.24
N ARG A 4 -33.05 -40.80 -28.64
CA ARG A 4 -31.93 -40.30 -27.83
C ARG A 4 -32.49 -39.57 -26.59
N HIS A 5 -31.90 -39.80 -25.43
CA HIS A 5 -31.94 -38.85 -24.31
C HIS A 5 -30.56 -38.75 -23.65
N THR A 6 -29.67 -38.01 -24.31
CA THR A 6 -28.53 -37.36 -23.65
C THR A 6 -29.09 -36.22 -22.79
N LYS A 7 -29.16 -36.41 -21.47
CA LYS A 7 -29.28 -35.30 -20.53
C LYS A 7 -27.91 -34.62 -20.43
N ARG A 8 -27.78 -33.46 -21.09
CA ARG A 8 -26.75 -32.48 -20.75
C ARG A 8 -27.07 -31.98 -19.34
N LEU A 9 -26.17 -32.24 -18.39
CA LEU A 9 -26.08 -31.43 -17.19
C LEU A 9 -25.22 -30.23 -17.57
N ASP A 10 -25.89 -29.14 -17.93
CA ASP A 10 -25.26 -27.83 -18.00
C ASP A 10 -24.88 -27.47 -16.56
N THR A 11 -23.65 -27.82 -16.16
CA THR A 11 -23.07 -27.29 -14.93
C THR A 11 -22.55 -25.93 -15.31
N GLU A 12 -23.38 -24.92 -15.07
CA GLU A 12 -23.03 -23.51 -15.14
C GLU A 12 -21.72 -23.33 -14.37
N THR A 13 -20.64 -23.18 -15.13
CA THR A 13 -19.38 -22.68 -14.59
C THR A 13 -19.63 -21.20 -14.37
N THR A 14 -20.27 -20.87 -13.25
CA THR A 14 -20.21 -19.55 -12.67
C THR A 14 -18.74 -19.34 -12.34
N THR A 15 -18.03 -18.75 -13.31
CA THR A 15 -16.75 -18.09 -13.08
C THR A 15 -17.05 -16.98 -12.07
N GLN A 16 -17.03 -17.33 -10.79
CA GLN A 16 -16.71 -16.39 -9.74
C GLN A 16 -15.34 -15.85 -10.15
N SER A 17 -15.35 -14.67 -10.76
CA SER A 17 -14.16 -13.83 -10.83
C SER A 17 -13.58 -13.85 -9.42
N PRO A 18 -12.33 -14.28 -9.21
CA PRO A 18 -11.75 -14.21 -7.89
C PRO A 18 -11.85 -12.73 -7.51
N GLY A 19 -12.71 -12.44 -6.52
CA GLY A 19 -12.69 -11.16 -5.84
C GLY A 19 -11.26 -11.02 -5.40
N ILE A 20 -10.55 -10.08 -6.04
CA ILE A 20 -9.15 -9.86 -5.75
C ILE A 20 -9.18 -9.31 -4.33
N ASP A 21 -8.93 -10.18 -3.35
CA ASP A 21 -8.35 -9.79 -2.07
C ASP A 21 -7.00 -9.16 -2.44
N GLU A 22 -7.05 -7.88 -2.80
CA GLU A 22 -5.89 -7.04 -3.06
C GLU A 22 -5.61 -6.32 -1.74
N PRO A 23 -4.84 -6.94 -0.82
CA PRO A 23 -4.47 -6.28 0.41
C PRO A 23 -3.68 -5.02 0.06
N LEU A 24 -4.08 -3.87 0.62
CA LEU A 24 -3.61 -2.51 0.32
C LEU A 24 -4.14 -1.87 -0.97
N HIS A 25 -5.33 -2.25 -1.45
CA HIS A 25 -5.98 -1.67 -2.64
C HIS A 25 -6.05 -0.14 -2.62
N MET A 26 -6.19 0.45 -1.42
CA MET A 26 -6.27 1.90 -1.26
C MET A 26 -4.93 2.59 -1.59
N LEU A 27 -3.78 1.96 -1.33
CA LEU A 27 -2.44 2.50 -1.61
C LEU A 27 -2.00 2.14 -3.04
N ASN A 28 -2.81 2.46 -4.06
CA ASN A 28 -2.48 2.15 -5.44
C ASN A 28 -1.30 3.00 -5.98
N ASP A 29 -0.74 2.62 -7.13
CA ASP A 29 0.46 3.27 -7.68
C ASP A 29 0.23 4.75 -8.04
N GLU A 30 -0.96 5.10 -8.50
CA GLU A 30 -1.33 6.49 -8.81
C GLU A 30 -1.26 7.37 -7.56
N LEU A 31 -1.82 6.87 -6.44
CA LEU A 31 -1.77 7.55 -5.16
C LEU A 31 -0.33 7.68 -4.64
N LEU A 32 0.44 6.60 -4.69
CA LEU A 32 1.85 6.64 -4.26
C LEU A 32 2.66 7.65 -5.07
N PHE A 33 2.41 7.73 -6.37
CA PHE A 33 3.07 8.70 -7.24
C PHE A 33 2.64 10.14 -6.95
N LYS A 34 1.35 10.37 -6.66
CA LYS A 34 0.85 11.69 -6.23
C LYS A 34 1.51 12.13 -4.93
N ILE A 35 1.56 11.25 -3.93
CA ILE A 35 2.22 11.53 -2.65
C ILE A 35 3.71 11.79 -2.86
N ALA A 36 4.40 10.96 -3.67
CA ALA A 36 5.81 11.18 -4.03
C ALA A 36 6.06 12.55 -4.66
N SER A 37 5.14 13.00 -5.51
CA SER A 37 5.20 14.30 -6.18
C SER A 37 5.01 15.48 -5.22
N GLU A 38 4.28 15.30 -4.13
CA GLU A 38 4.12 16.32 -3.07
C GLU A 38 5.33 16.36 -2.14
N VAL A 39 5.87 15.18 -1.78
CA VAL A 39 6.93 15.05 -0.78
C VAL A 39 8.30 15.46 -1.34
N LYS A 40 8.58 15.14 -2.62
CA LYS A 40 9.82 15.47 -3.33
C LYS A 40 11.06 15.19 -2.46
N GLN A 41 11.84 16.21 -2.13
CA GLN A 41 13.10 16.11 -1.39
C GLN A 41 12.92 15.64 0.08
N LYS A 42 11.71 15.70 0.64
CA LYS A 42 11.43 15.30 2.02
C LYS A 42 11.13 13.81 2.17
N TRP A 43 11.33 13.01 1.12
CA TRP A 43 10.84 11.63 1.09
C TRP A 43 11.50 10.73 2.14
N GLU A 44 12.79 10.92 2.38
CA GLU A 44 13.49 10.16 3.41
C GLU A 44 13.04 10.54 4.82
N GLU A 45 12.77 11.83 5.04
CA GLU A 45 12.24 12.34 6.31
C GLU A 45 10.87 11.73 6.57
N LEU A 46 10.01 11.67 5.54
CA LEU A 46 8.72 11.02 5.62
C LEU A 46 8.84 9.55 5.99
N LEU A 47 9.73 8.80 5.35
CA LEU A 47 9.89 7.39 5.68
C LEU A 47 10.47 7.17 7.09
N ARG A 48 11.40 8.02 7.52
CA ARG A 48 11.97 7.98 8.88
C ARG A 48 10.94 8.31 9.96
N ASN A 49 9.92 9.10 9.64
CA ASN A 49 8.83 9.47 10.55
C ASN A 49 7.75 8.39 10.67
N GLY A 50 8.16 7.14 10.89
CA GLY A 50 7.27 6.05 11.31
C GLY A 50 7.00 4.96 10.28
N LEU A 51 7.68 4.95 9.12
CA LEU A 51 7.54 3.91 8.10
C LEU A 51 8.75 2.95 8.03
N ILE A 52 9.90 3.36 8.58
CA ILE A 52 11.13 2.55 8.69
C ILE A 52 11.18 1.81 10.04
N GLN A 53 11.74 0.59 10.02
CA GLN A 53 12.11 -0.15 11.24
C GLN A 53 13.32 0.51 11.93
N SER A 54 13.11 1.03 13.15
CA SER A 54 14.19 1.52 14.00
C SER A 54 14.85 0.37 14.77
N GLY A 55 16.05 -0.01 14.37
CA GLY A 55 16.97 -0.79 15.22
C GLY A 55 16.87 -2.32 15.11
N SER A 56 18.01 -2.96 15.41
CA SER A 56 18.44 -4.33 15.07
C SER A 56 17.72 -5.50 15.75
N ASN A 57 16.57 -5.30 16.38
CA ASN A 57 15.86 -6.38 17.05
C ASN A 57 14.70 -6.86 16.18
N VAL A 58 14.97 -7.94 15.44
CA VAL A 58 14.05 -8.66 14.56
C VAL A 58 13.00 -9.42 15.38
N THR A 59 12.30 -8.74 16.28
CA THR A 59 11.00 -9.19 16.76
C THR A 59 9.99 -8.63 15.78
N SER A 60 9.50 -9.49 14.88
CA SER A 60 8.41 -9.28 13.92
C SER A 60 7.51 -8.11 14.30
N VAL A 61 7.86 -6.89 13.87
CA VAL A 61 7.06 -5.70 14.14
C VAL A 61 5.85 -5.80 13.24
N ARG A 62 4.76 -6.34 13.78
CA ARG A 62 3.45 -6.22 13.13
C ARG A 62 3.10 -4.74 13.14
N GLY A 63 3.03 -4.14 11.96
CA GLY A 63 2.66 -2.73 11.82
C GLY A 63 3.33 -2.02 10.64
N PRO A 64 3.03 -0.72 10.50
CA PRO A 64 3.41 0.08 9.34
C PRO A 64 4.89 0.51 9.33
N ALA A 65 5.58 0.51 10.47
CA ALA A 65 7.02 0.72 10.56
C ALA A 65 7.77 -0.56 10.16
N CYS A 66 7.76 -0.89 8.87
CA CYS A 66 8.17 -2.20 8.34
C CYS A 66 9.26 -2.14 7.27
N LEU A 67 9.57 -0.94 6.74
CA LEU A 67 10.60 -0.82 5.72
C LEU A 67 12.00 -0.94 6.36
N PRO A 68 12.88 -1.84 5.89
CA PRO A 68 14.26 -1.88 6.35
C PRO A 68 15.02 -0.60 5.99
N SER A 69 15.93 -0.15 6.84
CA SER A 69 16.69 1.09 6.62
C SER A 69 17.58 1.06 5.38
N ASP A 70 18.10 -0.12 5.00
CA ASP A 70 18.93 -0.31 3.80
C ASP A 70 18.16 -0.01 2.49
N GLU A 71 16.83 -0.13 2.49
CA GLU A 71 16.00 0.18 1.33
C GLU A 71 16.05 1.67 0.96
N ILE A 72 16.31 2.55 1.93
CA ILE A 72 16.52 3.97 1.67
C ILE A 72 17.75 4.18 0.80
N ARG A 73 18.85 3.48 1.10
CA ARG A 73 20.07 3.56 0.28
C ARG A 73 19.80 3.04 -1.13
N TYR A 74 19.13 1.90 -1.26
CA TYR A 74 18.76 1.35 -2.56
C TYR A 74 17.94 2.35 -3.39
N CYS A 75 16.93 3.00 -2.80
CA CYS A 75 16.08 3.93 -3.53
C CYS A 75 16.82 5.18 -3.99
N ARG A 76 17.79 5.69 -3.21
CA ARG A 76 18.67 6.79 -3.64
C ARG A 76 19.47 6.42 -4.88
N GLU A 77 20.02 5.21 -4.91
CA GLU A 77 20.89 4.73 -5.99
C GLU A 77 20.09 4.44 -7.28
N LEU A 78 18.83 4.03 -7.15
CA LEU A 78 17.97 3.69 -8.30
C LEU A 78 17.66 4.89 -9.19
N ALA A 79 17.42 6.07 -8.60
CA ALA A 79 17.05 7.28 -9.33
C ALA A 79 17.79 8.51 -8.77
N PRO A 80 19.13 8.61 -8.91
CA PRO A 80 19.96 9.53 -8.13
C PRO A 80 19.68 11.02 -8.35
N ARG A 81 18.98 11.38 -9.44
CA ARG A 81 18.67 12.77 -9.81
C ARG A 81 17.19 13.11 -9.73
N ASP A 82 16.33 12.14 -9.41
CA ASP A 82 14.89 12.32 -9.42
C ASP A 82 14.30 11.97 -8.04
N PRO A 83 14.10 12.97 -7.17
CA PRO A 83 13.58 12.75 -5.82
C PRO A 83 12.14 12.23 -5.83
N VAL A 84 11.37 12.50 -6.89
CA VAL A 84 9.99 12.00 -7.01
C VAL A 84 10.01 10.50 -7.30
N LEU A 85 10.87 10.04 -8.22
CA LEU A 85 11.05 8.61 -8.45
C LEU A 85 11.63 7.89 -7.23
N GLN A 86 12.61 8.49 -6.54
CA GLN A 86 13.14 7.95 -5.28
C GLN A 86 12.01 7.74 -4.26
N ALA A 87 11.19 8.78 -4.03
CA ALA A 87 10.07 8.74 -3.11
C ALA A 87 9.03 7.69 -3.49
N TYR A 88 8.64 7.62 -4.76
CA TYR A 88 7.70 6.65 -5.27
C TYR A 88 8.18 5.22 -5.04
N HIS A 89 9.43 4.91 -5.41
CA HIS A 89 9.99 3.58 -5.21
C HIS A 89 10.09 3.19 -3.74
N ALA A 90 10.46 4.15 -2.88
CA ALA A 90 10.56 3.90 -1.46
C ALA A 90 9.18 3.65 -0.82
N LEU A 91 8.15 4.40 -1.22
CA LEU A 91 6.75 4.17 -0.82
C LEU A 91 6.21 2.84 -1.35
N ALA A 92 6.50 2.48 -2.60
CA ALA A 92 6.08 1.22 -3.20
C ALA A 92 6.71 0.01 -2.50
N ARG A 93 7.99 0.10 -2.14
CA ARG A 93 8.68 -0.90 -1.32
C ARG A 93 8.07 -0.99 0.07
N TRP A 94 7.85 0.15 0.73
CA TRP A 94 7.20 0.18 2.03
C TRP A 94 5.81 -0.49 2.01
N ARG A 95 4.97 -0.19 1.01
CA ARG A 95 3.67 -0.87 0.80
C ARG A 95 3.84 -2.39 0.71
N TRP A 96 4.85 -2.85 -0.04
CA TRP A 96 5.14 -4.29 -0.17
C TRP A 96 5.54 -4.92 1.17
N PHE A 97 6.38 -4.24 1.98
CA PHE A 97 6.75 -4.72 3.32
C PHE A 97 5.56 -4.71 4.29
N CYS A 98 4.71 -3.67 4.23
CA CYS A 98 3.47 -3.58 5.01
C CYS A 98 2.59 -4.80 4.76
N ARG A 99 2.44 -5.21 3.49
CA ARG A 99 1.71 -6.42 3.14
C ARG A 99 2.33 -7.67 3.76
N HIS A 100 3.67 -7.79 3.71
CA HIS A 100 4.37 -8.96 4.24
C HIS A 100 4.32 -9.07 5.78
N THR A 101 4.24 -7.94 6.49
CA THR A 101 4.12 -7.92 7.96
C THR A 101 2.68 -8.03 8.46
N GLY A 102 1.70 -8.10 7.55
CA GLY A 102 0.27 -8.16 7.89
C GLY A 102 -0.32 -6.83 8.34
N CYS A 103 0.25 -5.71 7.90
CA CYS A 103 -0.30 -4.37 8.11
C CYS A 103 -1.60 -4.21 7.30
N SER A 104 -2.68 -3.74 7.93
CA SER A 104 -3.94 -3.46 7.21
C SER A 104 -3.89 -2.12 6.46
N ASP A 105 -4.77 -1.95 5.48
CA ASP A 105 -4.93 -0.70 4.71
C ASP A 105 -5.07 0.50 5.64
N LYS A 106 -5.95 0.39 6.63
CA LYS A 106 -6.16 1.42 7.65
C LYS A 106 -4.85 1.79 8.37
N GLN A 107 -4.12 0.79 8.87
CA GLN A 107 -2.87 1.03 9.60
C GLN A 107 -1.80 1.67 8.72
N ALA A 108 -1.66 1.19 7.48
CA ALA A 108 -0.72 1.74 6.53
C ALA A 108 -1.05 3.20 6.19
N PHE A 109 -2.32 3.50 5.91
CA PHE A 109 -2.77 4.87 5.63
C PHE A 109 -2.63 5.82 6.81
N GLU A 110 -3.05 5.41 8.00
CA GLU A 110 -2.93 6.25 9.20
C GLU A 110 -1.46 6.59 9.47
N ALA A 111 -0.55 5.62 9.32
CA ALA A 111 0.87 5.86 9.45
C ALA A 111 1.40 6.81 8.38
N LEU A 112 0.98 6.65 7.13
CA LEU A 112 1.38 7.54 6.03
C LEU A 112 0.89 8.98 6.24
N LEU A 113 -0.36 9.17 6.70
CA LEU A 113 -0.91 10.47 7.03
C LEU A 113 -0.19 11.11 8.22
N ASN A 114 0.13 10.33 9.25
CA ASN A 114 0.88 10.82 10.40
C ASN A 114 2.31 11.23 9.98
N ALA A 115 3.00 10.40 9.19
CA ALA A 115 4.33 10.70 8.66
C ALA A 115 4.34 11.96 7.79
N ALA A 116 3.34 12.11 6.91
CA ALA A 116 3.18 13.29 6.07
C ALA A 116 2.93 14.56 6.90
N ARG A 117 2.05 14.49 7.91
CA ARG A 117 1.80 15.58 8.86
C ARG A 117 3.08 15.99 9.61
N SER A 118 3.87 15.02 10.08
CA SER A 118 5.16 15.28 10.71
C SER A 118 6.16 15.98 9.79
N CYS A 119 6.11 15.72 8.48
CA CYS A 119 6.97 16.36 7.49
C CYS A 119 6.40 17.68 6.93
N GLN A 120 5.24 18.11 7.42
CA GLN A 120 4.49 19.25 6.89
C GLN A 120 4.17 19.09 5.40
N VAL A 121 3.91 17.85 4.96
CA VAL A 121 3.44 17.54 3.61
C VAL A 121 1.93 17.38 3.66
N HIS A 122 1.23 18.17 2.86
CA HIS A 122 -0.22 18.08 2.77
C HIS A 122 -0.58 16.99 1.75
N ILE A 123 -1.10 15.86 2.23
CA ILE A 123 -1.75 14.87 1.37
C ILE A 123 -3.15 15.42 1.06
N ASP A 124 -3.57 15.40 -0.20
CA ASP A 124 -4.87 15.94 -0.65
C ASP A 124 -6.03 15.43 0.22
N GLY A 125 -6.92 16.32 0.65
CA GLY A 125 -8.03 16.01 1.55
C GLY A 125 -9.01 14.98 1.00
N ASN A 126 -9.07 14.79 -0.32
CA ASN A 126 -9.84 13.70 -0.92
C ASN A 126 -9.29 12.32 -0.51
N ILE A 127 -7.98 12.18 -0.34
CA ILE A 127 -7.32 10.94 0.09
C ILE A 127 -7.65 10.66 1.56
N GLU A 128 -7.66 11.70 2.40
CA GLU A 128 -8.09 11.58 3.80
C GLU A 128 -9.56 11.17 3.93
N HIS A 129 -10.42 11.64 3.01
CA HIS A 129 -11.85 11.33 3.00
C HIS A 129 -12.12 9.87 2.60
N THR A 130 -11.39 9.32 1.63
CA THR A 130 -11.52 7.91 1.22
C THR A 130 -11.24 6.96 2.40
N VAL A 131 -10.24 7.27 3.23
CA VAL A 131 -9.90 6.46 4.42
C VAL A 131 -11.04 6.44 5.43
N ARG A 132 -11.63 7.61 5.74
CA ARG A 132 -12.73 7.71 6.71
C ARG A 132 -13.95 6.88 6.28
N ILE A 133 -14.30 6.91 4.99
CA ILE A 133 -15.41 6.13 4.45
C ILE A 133 -15.10 4.63 4.47
N SER A 134 -13.89 4.21 4.05
CA SER A 134 -13.50 2.80 4.03
C SER A 134 -13.52 2.18 5.44
N THR A 135 -13.07 2.91 6.46
CA THR A 135 -13.16 2.45 7.86
C THR A 135 -14.57 2.32 8.40
N SER A 136 -15.56 2.99 7.82
CA SER A 136 -16.97 2.82 8.19
C SER A 136 -17.60 1.60 7.52
N LEU A 137 -17.03 1.11 6.41
CA LEU A 137 -17.53 -0.05 5.68
C LEU A 137 -16.97 -1.39 6.21
N GLU A 138 -15.79 -1.41 6.84
CA GLU A 138 -15.24 -2.61 7.51
C GLU A 138 -16.01 -3.04 8.78
N PHE A 139 -17.07 -2.32 9.16
CA PHE A 139 -17.86 -2.53 10.39
C PHE A 139 -19.32 -2.96 10.16
N VAL A 140 -19.70 -3.29 8.93
CA VAL A 140 -21.04 -3.82 8.56
C VAL A 140 -20.88 -5.24 8.03
#